data_AF-A0A920B4I7-F1
#
_entry.id   AF-A0A920B4I7-F1
#
_cell.length_a   1.000
_cell.length_b   1.000
_cell.length_c   1.000
_cell.angle_alpha   90.00
_cell.angle_beta   90.00
_cell.angle_gamma   90.00
#
_symmetry.space_group_name_H-M   'P 1'
#
loop_
_entity.id
_entity.type
_entity.pdbx_description
1 polymer ?
#
loop_
_entity_poly.entity_id
_entity_poly.type
_entity_poly.pdbx_seq_one_letter_code
_entity_poly.pdbx_strand_id
1 'polypeptide(L)'
;MKQPLKLPLLLIQIVMLTTDTVRFTGQITFHSSQTFTISATAGQGLFEAAPGTATLNKVSTIDIRTVSGAVDALKVIDRALDRVHMERAKFGAIMSRMNVVIDNLTNVSTNQKTSRSRIVDANFAAESARLAKSQILQQSGMNMISQASRTMQNVLILFQ
;
A
#
# COMPACT_ATOMS: atom_id res chain seq x y z
N MET A 1 -39.94 -11.15 91.22
CA MET A 1 -39.91 -10.51 89.88
C MET A 1 -38.46 -10.46 89.41
N LYS A 2 -38.17 -11.13 88.29
CA LYS A 2 -36.96 -11.12 87.43
C LYS A 2 -35.59 -10.74 88.04
N GLN A 3 -34.74 -11.75 88.23
CA GLN A 3 -33.29 -11.58 88.11
C GLN A 3 -32.90 -11.41 86.63
N PRO A 4 -31.92 -10.57 86.28
CA PRO A 4 -31.46 -10.41 84.90
C PRO A 4 -30.53 -11.57 84.49
N LEU A 5 -30.99 -12.42 83.57
CA LEU A 5 -30.19 -13.48 82.97
C LEU A 5 -29.16 -12.86 82.01
N LYS A 6 -27.87 -12.97 82.35
CA LYS A 6 -26.73 -12.53 81.52
C LYS A 6 -26.62 -13.47 80.31
N LEU A 7 -27.06 -13.04 79.12
CA LEU A 7 -26.85 -13.78 77.87
C LEU A 7 -25.34 -13.78 77.53
N PRO A 8 -24.71 -14.93 77.23
CA PRO A 8 -23.35 -14.94 76.71
C PRO A 8 -23.38 -14.39 75.27
N LEU A 9 -22.67 -13.28 75.04
CA LEU A 9 -22.41 -12.73 73.72
C LEU A 9 -21.46 -13.69 72.99
N LEU A 10 -22.00 -14.65 72.25
CA LEU A 10 -21.19 -15.51 71.40
C LEU A 10 -20.81 -14.69 70.16
N LEU A 11 -19.60 -14.13 70.19
CA LEU A 11 -18.99 -13.48 69.04
C LEU A 11 -18.85 -14.56 67.95
N ILE A 12 -19.77 -14.62 67.00
CA ILE A 12 -19.56 -15.37 65.77
C ILE A 12 -18.52 -14.56 65.00
N GLN A 13 -17.25 -14.90 65.20
CA GLN A 13 -16.17 -14.38 64.41
C GLN A 13 -16.37 -14.93 63.00
N ILE A 14 -16.91 -14.10 62.08
CA ILE A 14 -16.79 -14.38 60.65
C ILE A 14 -15.29 -14.25 60.36
N VAL A 15 -14.58 -15.37 60.45
CA VAL A 15 -13.29 -15.49 59.80
C VAL A 15 -13.60 -15.32 58.32
N MET A 16 -13.21 -14.18 57.74
CA MET A 16 -13.22 -14.02 56.29
C MET A 16 -12.17 -14.98 55.72
N LEU A 17 -12.57 -16.23 55.50
CA LEU A 17 -11.90 -17.13 54.58
C LEU A 17 -12.13 -16.52 53.20
N THR A 18 -11.15 -15.72 52.77
CA THR A 18 -10.84 -15.40 51.37
C THR A 18 -12.03 -15.44 50.40
N THR A 19 -12.56 -14.26 50.06
CA THR A 19 -13.28 -14.00 48.81
C THR A 19 -14.45 -14.94 48.53
N ASP A 20 -15.50 -14.86 49.35
CA ASP A 20 -16.80 -15.45 49.01
C ASP A 20 -17.38 -14.67 47.81
N THR A 21 -17.14 -15.19 46.60
CA THR A 21 -17.45 -14.52 45.35
C THR A 21 -18.67 -15.20 44.74
N VAL A 22 -19.81 -14.50 44.72
CA VAL A 22 -20.98 -14.92 43.93
C VAL A 22 -20.60 -14.83 42.45
N ARG A 23 -20.40 -15.97 41.79
CA ARG A 23 -20.08 -16.02 40.36
C ARG A 23 -21.36 -16.03 39.54
N PHE A 24 -21.63 -14.93 38.85
CA PHE A 24 -22.57 -14.92 37.73
C PHE A 24 -21.89 -15.55 36.52
N THR A 25 -22.30 -16.74 36.12
CA THR A 25 -21.83 -17.37 34.87
C THR A 25 -22.65 -16.87 33.70
N GLY A 26 -22.00 -16.15 32.79
CA GLY A 26 -22.49 -15.84 31.44
C GLY A 26 -21.48 -16.34 30.41
N GLN A 27 -21.96 -16.74 29.23
CA GLN A 27 -21.08 -17.06 28.10
C GLN A 27 -20.79 -15.78 27.31
N ILE A 28 -19.51 -15.50 27.07
CA ILE A 28 -19.06 -14.43 26.18
C ILE A 28 -18.45 -15.09 24.95
N THR A 29 -19.15 -15.02 23.82
CA THR A 29 -18.68 -15.60 22.55
C THR A 29 -18.07 -14.51 21.69
N PHE A 30 -16.76 -14.61 21.46
CA PHE A 30 -16.04 -13.69 20.59
C PHE A 30 -16.05 -14.18 19.14
N HIS A 31 -16.23 -13.24 18.22
CA HIS A 31 -16.33 -13.50 16.79
C HIS A 31 -15.40 -12.53 16.05
N SER A 32 -14.50 -13.03 15.19
CA SER A 32 -13.56 -12.21 14.43
C SER A 32 -13.32 -12.80 13.03
N SER A 33 -13.03 -11.92 12.06
CA SER A 33 -12.59 -12.29 10.70
C SER A 33 -11.10 -12.65 10.63
N GLN A 34 -10.37 -12.48 11.74
CA GLN A 34 -8.94 -12.77 11.90
C GLN A 34 -8.71 -13.64 13.15
N THR A 35 -7.60 -14.38 13.19
CA THR A 35 -7.21 -15.15 14.37
C THR A 35 -6.98 -14.22 15.55
N PHE A 36 -7.63 -14.49 16.68
CA PHE A 36 -7.39 -13.78 17.93
C PHE A 36 -7.11 -14.79 19.04
N THR A 37 -6.31 -14.38 20.01
CA THR A 37 -6.03 -15.17 21.21
C THR A 37 -6.54 -14.41 22.42
N ILE A 38 -7.13 -15.12 23.37
CA ILE A 38 -7.54 -14.56 24.65
C ILE A 38 -6.48 -15.00 25.66
N SER A 39 -5.73 -14.05 26.21
CA SER A 39 -4.78 -14.32 27.29
C SER A 39 -5.46 -14.02 28.62
N ALA A 40 -5.53 -15.02 29.50
CA ALA A 40 -6.05 -14.86 30.85
C ALA A 40 -4.91 -15.01 31.88
N THR A 41 -4.87 -14.12 32.86
CA THR A 41 -3.93 -14.22 33.98
C THR A 41 -4.53 -15.15 35.04
N ALA A 42 -3.80 -16.21 35.41
CA ALA A 42 -4.25 -17.16 36.42
C ALA A 42 -4.61 -16.44 37.73
N GLY A 43 -5.81 -16.70 38.26
CA GLY A 43 -6.29 -16.17 39.54
C GLY A 43 -7.11 -14.87 39.48
N GLN A 44 -7.22 -14.23 38.33
CA GLN A 44 -8.17 -13.12 38.09
C GLN A 44 -9.26 -13.65 37.15
N GLY A 45 -10.45 -13.94 37.68
CA GLY A 45 -11.49 -14.64 36.92
C GLY A 45 -11.92 -13.89 35.65
N LEU A 46 -11.81 -14.57 34.50
CA LEU A 46 -12.86 -14.65 33.47
C LEU A 46 -12.70 -15.84 32.49
N PHE A 47 -11.56 -16.55 32.46
CA PHE A 47 -11.36 -17.75 31.62
C PHE A 47 -10.53 -18.82 32.33
N GLU A 48 -10.75 -20.09 31.95
CA GLU A 48 -10.00 -21.29 32.36
C GLU A 48 -8.47 -21.11 32.19
N ALA A 49 -7.68 -21.82 33.00
CA ALA A 49 -6.21 -21.75 33.01
C ALA A 49 -5.54 -22.20 31.69
N ALA A 50 -6.32 -22.75 30.75
CA ALA A 50 -5.90 -23.09 29.39
C ALA A 50 -7.01 -22.68 28.40
N PRO A 51 -7.02 -21.43 27.89
CA PRO A 51 -8.00 -21.03 26.88
C PRO A 51 -7.78 -21.85 25.60
N GLY A 52 -8.84 -22.54 25.13
CA GLY A 52 -8.82 -23.22 23.85
C GLY A 52 -8.54 -22.25 22.70
N THR A 53 -7.74 -22.67 21.72
CA THR A 53 -7.51 -21.88 20.51
C THR A 53 -8.82 -21.72 19.72
N ALA A 54 -9.05 -20.54 19.15
CA ALA A 54 -10.26 -20.26 18.36
C ALA A 54 -10.41 -21.27 17.22
N THR A 55 -11.57 -21.96 17.17
CA THR A 55 -11.91 -22.91 16.11
C THR A 55 -12.56 -22.17 14.93
N LEU A 56 -12.12 -22.49 13.71
CA LEU A 56 -12.64 -21.87 12.50
C LEU A 56 -13.91 -22.59 12.03
N ASN A 57 -15.08 -21.97 12.21
CA ASN A 57 -16.31 -22.44 11.56
C ASN A 57 -16.27 -22.07 10.07
N LYS A 58 -16.02 -23.06 9.21
CA LYS A 58 -16.07 -22.87 7.75
C LYS A 58 -17.51 -22.68 7.29
N VAL A 59 -17.72 -21.86 6.26
CA VAL A 59 -19.03 -21.65 5.61
C VAL A 59 -19.67 -22.98 5.19
N SER A 60 -18.85 -23.97 4.79
CA SER A 60 -19.30 -25.30 4.33
C SER A 60 -19.84 -26.22 5.44
N THR A 61 -19.59 -25.90 6.72
CA THR A 61 -19.96 -26.75 7.86
C THR A 61 -21.18 -26.23 8.63
N ILE A 62 -21.87 -25.21 8.10
CA ILE A 62 -22.97 -24.57 8.82
C ILE A 62 -24.30 -25.22 8.46
N ASP A 63 -25.02 -25.69 9.47
CA ASP A 63 -26.38 -26.25 9.32
C ASP A 63 -27.44 -25.20 9.67
N ILE A 64 -28.34 -24.91 8.73
CA ILE A 64 -29.40 -23.89 8.84
C ILE A 64 -30.72 -24.52 9.34
N ARG A 65 -30.76 -25.84 9.56
CA ARG A 65 -31.98 -26.56 10.00
C ARG A 65 -32.50 -26.13 11.36
N THR A 66 -31.69 -25.49 12.19
CA THR A 66 -32.08 -24.98 13.51
C THR A 66 -31.98 -23.45 13.55
N VAL A 67 -32.82 -22.80 14.37
CA VAL A 67 -32.79 -21.33 14.55
C VAL A 67 -31.41 -20.86 15.03
N SER A 68 -30.77 -21.61 15.95
CA SER A 68 -29.41 -21.30 16.40
C SER A 68 -28.38 -21.42 15.28
N GLY A 69 -28.46 -22.48 14.48
CA GLY A 69 -27.55 -22.69 13.35
C GLY A 69 -27.71 -21.63 12.25
N ALA A 70 -28.94 -21.15 12.02
CA ALA A 70 -29.20 -20.03 11.10
C ALA A 70 -28.57 -18.70 11.58
N VAL A 71 -28.63 -18.40 12.89
CA VAL A 71 -27.98 -17.21 13.47
C VAL A 71 -26.46 -17.29 13.33
N ASP A 72 -25.87 -18.46 13.57
CA ASP A 72 -24.43 -18.65 13.38
C ASP A 72 -24.02 -18.65 11.90
N ALA A 73 -24.88 -19.11 10.98
CA ALA A 73 -24.69 -18.98 9.54
C ALA A 73 -24.57 -17.52 9.11
N LEU A 74 -25.49 -16.67 9.57
CA LEU A 74 -25.47 -15.25 9.27
C LEU A 74 -24.17 -14.60 9.74
N LYS A 75 -23.68 -14.94 10.95
CA LYS A 75 -22.41 -14.41 11.47
C LYS A 75 -21.19 -14.84 10.64
N VAL A 76 -21.17 -16.05 10.11
CA VAL A 76 -20.05 -16.50 9.26
C VAL A 76 -20.12 -15.87 7.88
N ILE A 77 -21.32 -15.73 7.31
CA ILE A 77 -21.53 -15.04 6.03
C ILE A 77 -21.11 -13.57 6.14
N ASP A 78 -21.49 -12.88 7.22
CA ASP A 78 -21.11 -11.48 7.48
C ASP A 78 -19.58 -11.32 7.47
N ARG A 79 -18.85 -12.21 8.15
CA ARG A 79 -17.38 -12.20 8.13
C ARG A 79 -16.78 -12.55 6.77
N ALA A 80 -17.42 -13.45 6.02
CA ALA A 80 -16.99 -13.77 4.67
C ALA A 80 -17.18 -12.55 3.75
N LEU A 81 -18.28 -11.81 3.90
CA LEU A 81 -18.53 -10.56 3.20
C LEU A 81 -17.52 -9.48 3.60
N ASP A 82 -17.23 -9.31 4.88
CA ASP A 82 -16.16 -8.40 5.36
C ASP A 82 -14.81 -8.72 4.73
N ARG A 83 -14.45 -10.02 4.65
CA ARG A 83 -13.22 -10.46 3.98
C ARG A 83 -13.21 -10.04 2.51
N VAL A 84 -14.32 -10.21 1.80
CA VAL A 84 -14.48 -9.79 0.39
C VAL A 84 -14.41 -8.27 0.27
N HIS A 85 -15.05 -7.51 1.16
CA HIS A 85 -14.99 -6.06 1.19
C HIS A 85 -13.56 -5.55 1.41
N MET A 86 -12.80 -6.18 2.31
CA MET A 86 -11.38 -5.87 2.50
C MET A 86 -10.53 -6.12 1.25
N GLU A 87 -10.74 -7.23 0.54
CA GLU A 87 -10.02 -7.49 -0.72
C GLU A 87 -10.43 -6.49 -1.81
N ARG A 88 -11.72 -6.14 -1.92
CA ARG A 88 -12.19 -5.08 -2.83
C ARG A 88 -11.56 -3.72 -2.51
N ALA A 89 -11.45 -3.37 -1.23
CA ALA A 89 -10.79 -2.14 -0.79
C ALA A 89 -9.30 -2.13 -1.15
N LYS A 90 -8.59 -3.25 -1.01
CA LYS A 90 -7.19 -3.38 -1.46
C LYS A 90 -7.07 -3.17 -2.97
N PHE A 91 -7.95 -3.77 -3.77
CA PHE A 91 -7.96 -3.52 -5.22
C PHE A 91 -8.26 -2.05 -5.54
N GLY A 92 -9.17 -1.39 -4.82
CA GLY A 92 -9.40 0.04 -4.93
C GLY A 92 -8.15 0.89 -4.68
N ALA A 93 -7.41 0.57 -3.61
CA ALA A 93 -6.15 1.23 -3.30
C ALA A 93 -5.07 0.99 -4.37
N ILE A 94 -4.97 -0.24 -4.89
CA ILE A 94 -4.03 -0.57 -5.98
C ILE A 94 -4.39 0.20 -7.24
N MET A 95 -5.68 0.29 -7.61
CA MET A 95 -6.13 1.07 -8.77
C MET A 95 -5.79 2.56 -8.59
N SER A 96 -5.99 3.13 -7.41
CA SER A 96 -5.59 4.52 -7.10
C SER A 96 -4.08 4.73 -7.29
N ARG A 97 -3.25 3.80 -6.80
CA ARG A 97 -1.80 3.84 -7.00
C ARG A 97 -1.42 3.69 -8.48
N MET A 98 -2.09 2.80 -9.23
CA MET A 98 -1.83 2.63 -10.67
C MET A 98 -2.12 3.92 -11.44
N ASN A 99 -3.22 4.62 -11.14
CA ASN A 99 -3.52 5.90 -11.77
C ASN A 99 -2.41 6.93 -11.52
N VAL A 100 -1.95 7.08 -10.27
CA VAL A 100 -0.84 8.00 -9.95
C VAL A 100 0.46 7.63 -10.66
N VAL A 101 0.76 6.33 -10.79
CA VAL A 101 1.94 5.84 -11.52
C VAL A 101 1.82 6.13 -13.01
N ILE A 102 0.62 5.97 -13.61
CA ILE A 102 0.37 6.27 -15.02
C ILE A 102 0.55 7.76 -15.30
N ASP A 103 0.00 8.63 -14.45
CA ASP A 103 0.13 10.08 -14.60
C ASP A 103 1.61 10.52 -14.52
N ASN A 104 2.34 9.97 -13.55
CA ASN A 104 3.77 10.22 -13.41
C ASN A 104 4.55 9.73 -14.64
N LEU A 105 4.30 8.49 -15.08
CA LEU A 105 4.99 7.90 -16.22
C LEU A 105 4.69 8.66 -17.53
N THR A 106 3.47 9.15 -17.69
CA THR A 106 3.08 9.97 -18.85
C THR A 106 3.85 11.29 -18.86
N ASN A 107 4.00 11.95 -17.71
CA ASN A 107 4.82 13.14 -17.57
C ASN A 107 6.30 12.86 -17.89
N VAL A 108 6.86 11.77 -17.35
CA VAL A 108 8.25 11.36 -17.63
C VAL A 108 8.45 11.06 -19.12
N SER A 109 7.52 10.32 -19.75
CA SER A 109 7.55 10.01 -21.18
C SER A 109 7.49 11.29 -22.05
N THR A 110 6.65 12.25 -21.68
CA THR A 110 6.51 13.54 -22.37
C THR A 110 7.77 14.38 -22.25
N ASN A 111 8.37 14.43 -21.05
CA ASN A 111 9.65 15.11 -20.82
C ASN A 111 10.79 14.44 -21.59
N GLN A 112 10.84 13.10 -21.60
CA GLN A 112 11.84 12.34 -22.36
C GLN A 112 11.71 12.58 -23.87
N LYS A 113 10.47 12.58 -24.39
CA LYS A 113 10.20 12.87 -25.81
C LYS A 113 10.61 14.30 -26.19
N THR A 114 10.31 15.28 -25.33
CA THR A 114 10.70 16.68 -25.53
C THR A 114 12.23 16.85 -25.51
N SER A 115 12.91 16.25 -24.53
CA SER A 115 14.37 16.26 -24.44
C SER A 115 15.01 15.61 -25.66
N ARG A 116 14.47 14.46 -26.10
CA ARG A 116 14.95 13.78 -27.32
C ARG A 116 14.74 14.63 -28.57
N SER A 117 13.58 15.28 -28.72
CA SER A 117 13.33 16.20 -29.85
C SER A 117 14.37 17.31 -29.88
N ARG A 118 14.63 17.97 -28.74
CA ARG A 118 15.65 19.02 -28.65
C ARG A 118 17.04 18.53 -29.04
N ILE A 119 17.43 17.33 -28.63
CA ILE A 119 18.72 16.73 -29.00
C ILE A 119 18.78 16.45 -30.51
N VAL A 120 17.73 15.85 -31.07
CA VAL A 120 17.67 15.51 -32.51
C VAL A 120 17.68 16.77 -33.37
N ASP A 121 16.88 17.78 -33.01
CA ASP A 121 16.80 19.05 -33.75
C ASP A 121 18.11 19.83 -33.67
N ALA A 122 18.78 19.86 -32.50
CA ALA A 122 20.09 20.48 -32.35
C ALA A 122 21.18 19.76 -33.16
N ASN A 123 21.17 18.42 -33.18
CA ASN A 123 22.11 17.64 -33.99
C ASN A 123 21.87 17.86 -35.49
N PHE A 124 20.62 17.92 -35.93
CA PHE A 124 20.28 18.21 -37.32
C PHE A 124 20.73 19.62 -37.74
N ALA A 125 20.52 20.62 -36.87
CA ALA A 125 21.00 21.98 -37.11
C ALA A 125 22.54 22.04 -37.22
N ALA A 126 23.26 21.33 -36.34
CA ALA A 126 24.72 21.27 -36.37
C ALA A 126 25.26 20.59 -37.64
N GLU A 127 24.68 19.46 -38.04
CA GLU A 127 25.09 18.75 -39.27
C GLU A 127 24.73 19.56 -40.53
N SER A 128 23.56 20.17 -40.56
CA SER A 128 23.16 21.07 -41.66
C SER A 128 24.09 22.27 -41.80
N ALA A 129 24.51 22.87 -40.67
CA ALA A 129 25.49 23.96 -40.67
C ALA A 129 26.88 23.49 -41.14
N ARG A 130 27.30 22.28 -40.76
CA ARG A 130 28.57 21.68 -41.21
C ARG A 130 28.53 21.37 -42.71
N LEU A 131 27.42 20.84 -43.22
CA LEU A 131 27.20 20.59 -44.64
C LEU A 131 27.22 21.91 -45.43
N ALA A 132 26.45 22.91 -44.99
CA ALA A 132 26.42 24.23 -45.61
C ALA A 132 27.80 24.90 -45.61
N LYS A 133 28.54 24.84 -44.49
CA LYS A 133 29.93 25.33 -44.41
C LYS A 133 30.84 24.62 -45.41
N SER A 134 30.71 23.30 -45.54
CA SER A 134 31.51 22.52 -46.49
C SER A 134 31.19 22.88 -47.94
N GLN A 135 29.91 23.09 -48.27
CA GLN A 135 29.48 23.54 -49.60
C GLN A 135 29.99 24.95 -49.92
N ILE A 136 29.88 25.89 -48.97
CA ILE A 136 30.41 27.25 -49.12
C ILE A 136 31.92 27.20 -49.34
N LEU A 137 32.67 26.41 -48.56
CA LEU A 137 34.12 26.27 -48.73
C LEU A 137 34.50 25.66 -50.09
N GLN A 138 33.75 24.69 -50.59
CA GLN A 138 33.97 24.14 -51.94
C GLN A 138 33.71 25.18 -53.02
N GLN A 139 32.61 25.95 -52.91
CA GLN A 139 32.28 26.98 -53.88
C GLN A 139 33.24 28.18 -53.83
N SER A 140 33.65 28.60 -52.63
CA SER A 140 34.70 29.58 -52.41
C SER A 140 36.05 29.09 -52.93
N GLY A 141 36.41 27.82 -52.72
CA GLY A 141 37.63 27.22 -53.25
C GLY A 141 37.71 27.28 -54.77
N MET A 142 36.62 26.94 -55.47
CA MET A 142 36.56 27.05 -56.94
C MET A 142 36.66 28.50 -57.42
N ASN A 143 35.97 29.44 -56.75
CA ASN A 143 36.05 30.86 -57.09
C ASN A 143 37.45 31.43 -56.82
N MET A 144 38.11 31.00 -55.73
CA MET A 144 39.46 31.41 -55.39
C MET A 144 40.49 30.85 -56.37
N ILE A 145 40.32 29.61 -56.84
CA ILE A 145 41.15 29.02 -57.91
C ILE A 145 40.96 29.79 -59.23
N SER A 146 39.72 30.10 -59.58
CA SER A 146 39.40 30.91 -60.77
C SER A 146 40.04 32.30 -60.70
N GLN A 147 39.96 32.96 -59.54
CA GLN A 147 40.53 34.29 -59.32
C GLN A 147 42.06 34.27 -59.30
N ALA A 148 42.68 33.27 -58.66
CA ALA A 148 44.13 33.07 -58.71
C ALA A 148 44.63 32.80 -60.14
N SER A 149 43.88 32.00 -60.91
CA SER A 149 44.21 31.70 -62.31
C SER A 149 44.14 32.93 -63.22
N ARG A 150 43.14 33.81 -63.02
CA ARG A 150 43.03 35.09 -63.74
C ARG A 150 44.16 36.06 -63.37
N THR A 151 44.51 36.15 -62.09
CA THR A 151 45.65 36.96 -61.65
C THR A 151 46.97 36.46 -62.25
N MET A 152 47.18 35.15 -62.33
CA MET A 152 48.38 34.58 -62.98
C MET A 152 48.45 34.93 -64.48
N GLN A 153 47.33 34.93 -65.20
CA GLN A 153 47.28 35.33 -66.61
C GLN A 153 47.57 36.83 -66.79
N ASN A 154 47.07 37.69 -65.91
CA ASN A 154 47.35 39.12 -65.95
C ASN A 154 48.85 39.44 -65.71
N VAL A 155 49.54 38.65 -64.89
CA VAL A 155 50.99 38.81 -64.69
C VAL A 155 51.77 38.47 -65.96
N LEU A 156 51.34 37.46 -66.73
CA LEU A 156 52.00 37.07 -67.97
C LEU A 156 51.84 38.11 -69.09
N ILE A 157 50.77 38.91 -69.05
CA ILE A 157 50.53 40.03 -69.99
C ILE A 157 51.43 41.24 -69.66
N LEU A 158 51.87 41.39 -68.40
CA LEU A 158 52.73 42.51 -67.98
C LEU A 158 54.23 42.30 -68.30
N PHE A 159 54.63 41.09 -68.69
CA PHE A 159 56.01 40.75 -69.06
C PHE A 159 56.18 40.46 -70.57
N GLN A 160 55.15 40.71 -71.38
CA GLN A 160 55.19 40.70 -72.85
C GLN A 160 54.95 42.10 -73.38
#